data_AF-A0AAP8N7I2-F1
#
_entry.id   AF-A0AAP8N7I2-F1
#
_cell.length_a   1.000
_cell.length_b   1.000
_cell.length_c   1.000
_cell.angle_alpha   90.00
_cell.angle_beta   90.00
_cell.angle_gamma   90.00
#
_symmetry.space_group_name_H-M   'P 1'
#
loop_
_entity.id
_entity.type
_entity.pdbx_description
1 polymer ?
#
loop_
_entity_poly.entity_id
_entity_poly.type
_entity_poly.pdbx_seq_one_letter_code
_entity_poly.pdbx_strand_id
1 'polypeptide(L)'
;VLHWAYSTYGDELIYACSFGVEGILLIDLISKVKPDAKIVFLETGLHFKETYECIERVQAKYPLLQIEKKLPSLTLDEQAELHGNELWKREPNQCCQIRKIIPLQEALK
;
A
#
# COMPACT_ATOMS: atom_id res chain seq x y z
N VAL A 1 10.70 6.51 -18.45
CA VAL A 1 11.01 5.96 -17.11
C VAL A 1 10.35 4.62 -16.87
N LEU A 2 9.00 4.49 -16.91
CA LEU A 2 8.33 3.20 -16.62
C LEU A 2 8.78 2.02 -17.51
N HIS A 3 8.85 2.21 -18.83
CA HIS A 3 9.39 1.18 -19.73
C HIS A 3 10.80 0.75 -19.32
N TRP A 4 11.70 1.70 -19.06
CA TRP A 4 13.05 1.40 -18.59
C TRP A 4 13.06 0.65 -17.25
N ALA A 5 12.23 1.05 -16.29
CA ALA A 5 12.16 0.42 -14.98
C ALA A 5 11.71 -1.05 -15.12
N TYR A 6 10.64 -1.33 -15.87
CA TYR A 6 10.20 -2.70 -16.10
C TYR A 6 11.15 -3.52 -16.98
N SER A 7 11.86 -2.90 -17.93
CA SER A 7 12.93 -3.59 -18.68
C SER A 7 14.15 -3.92 -17.82
N THR A 8 14.39 -3.18 -16.74
CA THR A 8 15.58 -3.35 -15.88
C THR A 8 15.28 -4.31 -14.72
N TYR A 9 14.13 -4.17 -14.06
CA TYR A 9 13.79 -4.88 -12.83
C TYR A 9 12.70 -5.95 -13.02
N GLY A 10 11.99 -5.97 -14.16
CA GLY A 10 10.97 -6.98 -14.45
C GLY A 10 9.93 -7.11 -13.35
N ASP A 11 9.72 -8.35 -12.89
CA ASP A 11 8.73 -8.70 -11.87
C ASP A 11 9.19 -8.44 -10.42
N GLU A 12 10.44 -7.99 -10.22
CA GLU A 12 10.93 -7.54 -8.91
C GLU A 12 10.52 -6.08 -8.60
N LEU A 13 10.07 -5.33 -9.62
CA LEU A 13 9.60 -3.97 -9.43
C LEU A 13 8.24 -3.95 -8.71
N ILE A 14 8.22 -3.31 -7.55
CA ILE A 14 7.01 -3.08 -6.75
C ILE A 14 6.67 -1.60 -6.77
N TYR A 15 5.38 -1.27 -6.95
CA TYR A 15 4.89 0.07 -6.74
C TYR A 15 4.10 0.17 -5.42
N ALA A 16 4.70 0.80 -4.40
CA ALA A 16 3.99 1.12 -3.15
C ALA A 16 3.06 2.32 -3.38
N CYS A 17 1.76 2.12 -3.20
CA CYS A 17 0.75 3.12 -3.55
C CYS A 17 -0.28 3.29 -2.43
N SER A 18 -0.60 4.53 -2.07
CA SER A 18 -1.68 4.88 -1.12
C SER A 18 -2.97 5.34 -1.83
N PHE A 19 -3.06 5.20 -3.15
CA PHE A 19 -4.24 5.54 -3.97
C PHE A 19 -4.67 7.01 -3.91
N GLY A 20 -3.72 7.92 -3.63
CA GLY A 20 -3.88 9.36 -3.87
C GLY A 20 -3.90 9.70 -5.36
N VAL A 21 -4.18 10.96 -5.70
CA VAL A 21 -4.39 11.41 -7.10
C VAL A 21 -3.19 11.08 -7.99
N GLU A 22 -1.97 11.37 -7.54
CA GLU A 22 -0.74 11.05 -8.26
C GLU A 22 -0.54 9.54 -8.41
N GLY A 23 -0.96 8.79 -7.39
CA GLY A 23 -0.87 7.34 -7.38
C GLY A 23 -1.78 6.68 -8.40
N ILE A 24 -3.01 7.19 -8.56
CA ILE A 24 -3.95 6.72 -9.59
C ILE A 24 -3.43 7.03 -10.99
N LEU A 25 -2.87 8.23 -11.19
CA LEU A 25 -2.25 8.58 -12.47
C LEU A 25 -1.11 7.62 -12.81
N LEU A 26 -0.26 7.29 -11.83
CA LEU A 26 0.84 6.37 -12.05
C LEU A 26 0.35 4.93 -12.30
N ILE A 27 -0.71 4.48 -11.63
CA ILE A 27 -1.35 3.19 -11.90
C ILE A 27 -1.81 3.08 -13.35
N ASP A 28 -2.46 4.11 -13.89
CA ASP A 28 -2.92 4.12 -15.30
C ASP A 28 -1.75 4.04 -16.30
N LEU A 29 -0.64 4.72 -15.99
CA LEU A 29 0.55 4.65 -16.82
C LEU A 29 1.27 3.30 -16.69
N ILE A 30 1.34 2.75 -15.48
CA ILE A 30 1.92 1.43 -15.22
C ILE A 30 1.12 0.35 -15.95
N SER A 31 -0.22 0.35 -15.89
CA SER A 31 -1.06 -0.68 -16.49
C SER A 31 -0.92 -0.79 -18.01
N LYS A 32 -0.47 0.28 -18.68
CA LYS A 32 -0.16 0.30 -20.11
C LYS A 32 1.17 -0.37 -20.46
N VAL A 33 2.07 -0.48 -19.49
CA VAL A 33 3.43 -1.03 -19.64
C VAL A 33 3.50 -2.45 -19.09
N LYS A 34 2.93 -2.68 -17.90
CA LYS A 34 2.85 -3.97 -17.21
C LYS A 34 1.43 -4.13 -16.64
N PRO A 35 0.50 -4.74 -17.40
CA PRO A 35 -0.90 -4.87 -16.97
C PRO A 35 -1.08 -5.64 -15.66
N ASP A 36 -0.16 -6.56 -15.37
CA ASP A 36 -0.11 -7.41 -14.18
C ASP A 36 0.95 -6.95 -13.16
N ALA A 37 1.20 -5.64 -13.09
CA ALA A 37 2.15 -5.05 -12.14
C ALA A 37 1.79 -5.34 -10.68
N LYS A 38 2.82 -5.50 -9.85
CA LYS A 38 2.71 -5.66 -8.40
C LYS A 38 2.58 -4.31 -7.71
N ILE A 39 1.47 -4.13 -7.00
CA ILE A 39 1.16 -2.92 -6.24
C ILE A 39 1.06 -3.31 -4.77
N VAL A 40 1.78 -2.61 -3.90
CA VAL A 40 1.66 -2.82 -2.44
C VAL A 40 0.90 -1.66 -1.82
N PHE A 41 -0.16 -1.99 -1.10
CA PHE A 41 -0.93 -1.09 -0.25
C PHE A 41 -0.64 -1.41 1.21
N LEU A 42 -0.27 -0.41 2.01
CA LEU A 42 -0.09 -0.59 3.45
C LEU A 42 -1.45 -0.52 4.14
N GLU A 43 -1.97 -1.66 4.57
CA GLU A 43 -3.26 -1.78 5.25
C GLU A 43 -3.10 -1.38 6.72
N THR A 44 -3.27 -0.10 7.00
CA THR A 44 -3.09 0.41 8.36
C THR A 44 -4.27 0.10 9.28
N GLY A 45 -5.43 -0.33 8.77
CA GLY A 45 -6.66 -0.44 9.58
C GLY A 45 -7.21 0.90 10.09
N LEU A 46 -6.64 2.03 9.65
CA LEU A 46 -7.06 3.39 10.00
C LEU A 46 -7.35 4.24 8.75
N HIS A 47 -7.59 3.60 7.61
CA HIS A 47 -7.92 4.29 6.36
C HIS A 47 -9.37 4.73 6.33
N PHE A 48 -9.64 5.78 5.56
CA PHE A 48 -11.00 6.20 5.26
C PHE A 48 -11.73 5.15 4.41
N LYS A 49 -13.05 5.04 4.58
CA LYS A 49 -13.88 4.11 3.80
C LYS A 49 -13.72 4.34 2.29
N GLU A 50 -13.63 5.60 1.89
CA GLU A 50 -13.45 6.07 0.53
C GLU A 50 -12.14 5.56 -0.10
N THR A 51 -11.13 5.26 0.71
CA THR A 51 -9.87 4.66 0.24
C THR A 51 -10.12 3.23 -0.23
N TYR A 52 -10.88 2.45 0.54
CA TYR A 52 -11.25 1.08 0.15
C TYR A 52 -12.14 1.08 -1.11
N GLU A 53 -13.13 1.96 -1.18
CA GLU A 53 -13.98 2.13 -2.37
C GLU A 53 -13.16 2.57 -3.60
N CYS A 54 -12.11 3.36 -3.40
CA CYS A 54 -11.18 3.71 -4.47
C CYS A 54 -10.39 2.48 -4.96
N ILE A 55 -9.83 1.69 -4.04
CA ILE A 55 -9.10 0.47 -4.38
C ILE A 55 -9.99 -0.52 -5.13
N GLU A 56 -11.24 -0.72 -4.69
CA GLU A 56 -12.21 -1.57 -5.37
C GLU A 56 -12.48 -1.11 -6.81
N ARG A 57 -12.69 0.21 -7.02
CA ARG A 57 -12.86 0.77 -8.37
C ARG A 57 -11.61 0.61 -9.24
N VAL A 58 -10.42 0.73 -8.65
CA VAL A 58 -9.15 0.51 -9.35
C VAL A 58 -9.03 -0.96 -9.76
N GLN A 59 -9.29 -1.90 -8.85
CA GLN A 59 -9.23 -3.33 -9.16
C GLN A 59 -10.25 -3.71 -10.26
N ALA A 60 -11.46 -3.15 -10.21
CA ALA A 60 -12.47 -3.37 -11.24
C ALA A 60 -12.04 -2.82 -12.62
N LYS A 61 -11.38 -1.66 -12.64
CA LYS A 61 -10.90 -1.02 -13.88
C LYS A 61 -9.65 -1.68 -14.45
N TYR A 62 -8.75 -2.17 -13.59
CA TYR A 62 -7.49 -2.78 -13.96
C TYR A 62 -7.38 -4.19 -13.34
N PRO A 63 -8.17 -5.16 -13.84
CA PRO A 63 -8.35 -6.46 -13.19
C PRO A 63 -7.10 -7.34 -13.16
N LEU A 64 -6.09 -7.03 -13.99
CA LEU A 64 -4.84 -7.75 -14.03
C LEU A 64 -3.83 -7.30 -12.96
N LEU A 65 -3.99 -6.11 -12.38
CA LEU A 65 -3.08 -5.62 -11.35
C LEU A 65 -3.11 -6.52 -10.13
N GLN A 66 -1.93 -6.80 -9.60
CA GLN A 66 -1.74 -7.59 -8.39
C GLN A 66 -1.61 -6.62 -7.21
N ILE A 67 -2.75 -6.25 -6.62
CA ILE A 67 -2.79 -5.35 -5.46
C ILE A 67 -2.69 -6.17 -4.17
N GLU A 68 -1.53 -6.15 -3.53
CA GLU A 68 -1.28 -6.75 -2.23
C GLU A 68 -1.61 -5.76 -1.11
N LYS A 69 -2.45 -6.18 -0.16
CA LYS A 69 -2.67 -5.46 1.09
C LYS A 69 -1.70 -5.99 2.15
N LYS A 70 -0.70 -5.20 2.50
CA LYS A 70 0.28 -5.55 3.53
C LYS A 70 -0.19 -5.04 4.89
N LEU A 71 -0.56 -5.96 5.77
CA LEU A 71 -0.99 -5.67 7.13
C LEU A 71 0.20 -5.54 8.09
N PRO A 72 0.10 -4.73 9.15
CA PRO A 72 0.99 -4.82 10.29
C PRO A 72 0.79 -6.12 11.07
N SER A 73 1.83 -6.55 11.79
CA SER A 73 1.80 -7.76 12.60
C SER A 73 0.85 -7.66 13.80
N LEU A 74 0.46 -6.44 14.19
CA LEU A 74 -0.45 -6.17 15.30
C LEU A 74 -1.79 -5.63 14.79
N THR A 75 -2.87 -6.21 15.29
CA THR A 75 -4.21 -5.61 15.26
C THR A 75 -4.22 -4.29 16.03
N LEU A 76 -5.28 -3.49 15.87
CA LEU A 76 -5.43 -2.25 16.64
C LEU A 76 -5.63 -2.54 18.14
N ASP A 77 -6.30 -3.64 18.47
CA ASP A 77 -6.55 -4.04 19.86
C ASP A 77 -5.25 -4.47 20.54
N GLU A 78 -4.46 -5.34 19.91
CA GLU A 78 -3.13 -5.74 20.42
C GLU A 78 -2.18 -4.54 20.53
N GLN A 79 -2.22 -3.62 19.57
CA GLN A 79 -1.44 -2.39 19.64
C GLN A 79 -1.89 -1.51 20.82
N ALA A 80 -3.19 -1.45 21.11
CA ALA A 80 -3.72 -0.70 22.23
C ALA A 80 -3.38 -1.33 23.58
N GLU A 81 -3.34 -2.66 23.68
CA GLU A 81 -2.87 -3.38 24.88
C GLU A 81 -1.40 -3.07 25.19
N LEU A 82 -0.55 -3.00 24.16
CA LEU A 82 0.89 -2.78 24.32
C LEU A 82 1.30 -1.30 24.45
N HIS A 83 0.58 -0.39 23.80
CA HIS A 83 0.99 1.01 23.64
C HIS A 83 -0.08 2.03 24.07
N GLY A 84 -1.25 1.57 24.51
CA GLY A 84 -2.40 2.40 24.85
C GLY A 84 -3.27 2.75 23.66
N ASN A 85 -4.52 3.11 23.96
CA ASN A 85 -5.53 3.47 22.97
C ASN A 85 -5.11 4.67 22.11
N GLU A 86 -5.56 4.66 20.85
CA GLU A 86 -5.41 5.78 19.90
C GLU A 86 -3.96 6.27 19.73
N LEU A 87 -3.00 5.34 19.64
CA LEU A 87 -1.57 5.65 19.53
C LEU A 87 -1.26 6.67 18.41
N TRP A 88 -2.02 6.67 17.32
CA TRP A 88 -1.87 7.63 16.22
C TRP A 88 -2.11 9.09 16.62
N LYS A 89 -2.88 9.36 17.68
CA LYS A 89 -3.10 10.72 18.22
C LYS A 89 -2.00 11.16 19.18
N ARG A 90 -1.45 10.21 19.93
CA ARG A 90 -0.51 10.49 21.02
C ARG A 90 0.94 10.42 20.57
N GLU A 91 1.31 9.34 19.88
CA GLU A 91 2.68 9.03 19.46
C GLU A 91 2.68 8.61 17.97
N PRO A 92 2.40 9.55 17.05
CA PRO A 92 2.19 9.25 15.63
C PRO A 92 3.39 8.60 14.96
N ASN A 93 4.62 8.92 15.39
CA ASN A 93 5.83 8.30 14.88
C ASN A 93 5.90 6.81 15.21
N GLN A 94 5.55 6.42 16.44
CA GLN A 94 5.53 5.02 16.85
C GLN A 94 4.41 4.27 16.12
N CYS A 95 3.22 4.87 16.01
CA CYS A 95 2.13 4.29 15.22
C CYS A 95 2.53 4.11 13.75
N CYS A 96 3.20 5.09 13.14
CA CYS A 96 3.68 4.98 11.76
C CYS A 96 4.78 3.93 11.62
N GLN A 97 5.68 3.80 12.60
CA GLN A 97 6.70 2.75 12.60
C GLN A 97 6.05 1.36 12.53
N ILE A 98 5.07 1.10 13.39
CA ILE A 98 4.36 -0.19 13.48
C ILE A 98 3.49 -0.44 12.25
N ARG A 99 2.71 0.56 11.81
CA ARG A 99 1.64 0.36 10.82
C ARG A 99 2.02 0.70 9.38
N LYS A 100 3.17 1.36 9.16
CA LYS A 100 3.63 1.76 7.82
C LYS A 100 5.05 1.32 7.52
N ILE A 101 6.01 1.65 8.40
CA ILE A 101 7.44 1.45 8.09
C ILE A 101 7.82 -0.03 8.14
N ILE A 102 7.52 -0.73 9.23
CA ILE A 102 7.80 -2.18 9.36
C ILE A 102 7.08 -2.98 8.25
N PRO A 103 5.76 -2.78 8.00
CA PRO A 103 5.07 -3.49 6.94
C PRO A 103 5.67 -3.24 5.55
N LEU A 104 6.05 -2.00 5.23
CA LEU A 104 6.70 -1.68 3.96
C LEU A 104 8.05 -2.38 3.83
N GLN A 105 8.89 -2.38 4.87
CA GLN A 105 10.18 -3.06 4.86
C GLN A 105 10.03 -4.56 4.63
N GLU A 106 9.00 -5.19 5.20
CA GLU A 106 8.71 -6.60 4.97
C GLU A 106 8.23 -6.89 3.55
N ALA A 107 7.49 -5.96 2.92
CA ALA A 107 7.00 -6.13 1.56
C ALA A 107 8.09 -5.93 0.48
N LEU A 108 9.23 -5.31 0.84
CA LEU A 108 10.35 -5.03 -0.06
C LEU A 108 11.50 -6.06 0.05
N LYS A 109 11.36 -7.08 0.92
CA LYS A 109 12.31 -8.19 1.04
C LYS A 109 11.95 -9.31 0.08
#